data_AF-A0A0F9TIM3-F1
#
_entry.id   AF-A0A0F9TIM3-F1
#
_cell.length_a   1.000
_cell.length_b   1.000
_cell.length_c   1.000
_cell.angle_alpha   90.00
_cell.angle_beta   90.00
_cell.angle_gamma   90.00
#
_symmetry.space_group_name_H-M   'P 1'
#
loop_
_entity.id
_entity.type
_entity.pdbx_description
1 polymer ?
#
loop_
_entity_poly.entity_id
_entity_poly.type
_entity_poly.pdbx_seq_one_letter_code
_entity_poly.pdbx_strand_id
1 'polypeptide(L)'
;MEKITKNMGILIGKVHHEHEGKSVEVAAREMNISTPTAYRMLEKAEKIAPYLFPILSRKKAHILQLYMMENMRIYDIAEVTGVSCSTVKDHLRALRKKGLIPKHDRKPMLSYDSTMDGEVTRKW
;
A
#
# COMPACT_ATOMS: atom_id res chain seq x y z
N MET A 1 5.54 -29.06 -8.29
CA MET A 1 5.15 -27.72 -7.83
C MET A 1 5.65 -27.54 -6.42
N GLU A 2 6.58 -26.61 -6.20
CA GLU A 2 6.95 -26.21 -4.83
C GLU A 2 5.69 -25.68 -4.14
N LYS A 3 5.39 -26.21 -2.96
CA LYS A 3 4.21 -25.82 -2.19
C LYS A 3 4.64 -24.88 -1.08
N ILE A 4 3.79 -23.91 -0.76
CA ILE A 4 3.97 -23.07 0.43
C ILE A 4 3.94 -23.98 1.66
N THR A 5 5.00 -23.92 2.46
CA THR A 5 5.05 -24.64 3.73
C THR A 5 4.10 -24.02 4.74
N LYS A 6 3.58 -24.81 5.68
CA LYS A 6 2.64 -24.32 6.71
C LYS A 6 3.16 -23.08 7.45
N ASN A 7 4.46 -23.07 7.78
CA ASN A 7 5.10 -21.95 8.47
C ASN A 7 5.17 -20.69 7.60
N MET A 8 5.44 -20.82 6.30
CA MET A 8 5.40 -19.68 5.37
C MET A 8 3.99 -19.10 5.26
N GLY A 9 2.97 -19.96 5.17
CA GLY A 9 1.57 -19.52 5.13
C GLY A 9 1.17 -18.74 6.38
N ILE A 10 1.54 -19.24 7.57
CA ILE A 10 1.29 -18.55 8.84
C ILE A 10 2.01 -17.19 8.88
N LEU A 11 3.28 -17.13 8.45
CA LEU A 11 4.03 -15.88 8.40
C LEU A 11 3.38 -14.85 7.46
N ILE A 12 2.96 -15.27 6.27
CA ILE A 12 2.25 -14.40 5.33
C ILE A 12 0.96 -13.90 5.97
N GLY A 13 0.17 -14.77 6.61
CA GLY A 13 -1.04 -14.38 7.33
C GLY A 13 -0.81 -13.32 8.41
N LYS A 14 0.34 -13.35 9.09
CA LYS A 14 0.67 -12.33 10.11
C LYS A 14 1.08 -10.98 9.53
N VAL A 15 1.80 -10.99 8.41
CA VAL A 15 2.37 -9.76 7.84
C VAL A 15 1.44 -9.13 6.79
N HIS A 16 0.58 -9.91 6.12
CA HIS A 16 -0.30 -9.43 5.07
C HIS A 16 -1.38 -8.47 5.61
N HIS A 17 -1.63 -7.39 4.87
CA HIS A 17 -2.55 -6.31 5.26
C HIS A 17 -4.01 -6.76 5.35
N GLU A 18 -4.44 -7.72 4.54
CA GLU A 18 -5.79 -8.30 4.60
C GLU A 18 -6.04 -9.12 5.88
N HIS A 19 -4.97 -9.46 6.60
CA HIS A 19 -5.01 -10.23 7.84
C HIS A 19 -4.50 -9.36 8.99
N GLU A 20 -3.49 -9.80 9.75
CA GLU A 20 -3.01 -9.07 10.93
C GLU A 20 -2.22 -7.80 10.57
N GLY A 21 -1.53 -7.78 9.43
CA GLY A 21 -0.78 -6.61 8.94
C GLY A 21 0.35 -6.13 9.85
N LYS A 22 0.94 -7.04 10.64
CA LYS A 22 2.02 -6.76 11.59
C LYS A 22 3.35 -6.51 10.88
N SER A 23 4.28 -5.88 11.59
CA SER A 23 5.69 -5.80 11.15
C SER A 23 6.30 -7.21 11.09
N VAL A 24 7.21 -7.42 10.14
CA VAL A 24 7.96 -8.68 9.99
C VAL A 24 8.70 -9.04 11.28
N GLU A 25 9.20 -8.04 12.02
CA GLU A 25 9.93 -8.25 13.27
C GLU A 25 9.02 -8.75 14.39
N VAL A 26 7.80 -8.19 14.47
CA VAL A 26 6.79 -8.61 15.44
C VAL A 26 6.34 -10.03 15.12
N ALA A 27 6.05 -10.32 13.85
CA ALA A 27 5.67 -11.65 13.40
C ALA A 27 6.79 -12.68 13.65
N ALA A 28 8.05 -12.32 13.39
CA ALA A 28 9.20 -13.18 13.64
C ALA A 28 9.35 -13.50 15.14
N ARG A 29 9.16 -12.49 16.01
CA ARG A 29 9.19 -12.68 17.46
C ARG A 29 8.07 -13.60 17.94
N GLU A 30 6.85 -13.42 17.45
CA GLU A 30 5.70 -14.29 17.78
C GLU A 30 5.91 -15.73 17.31
N MET A 31 6.54 -15.91 16.15
CA MET A 31 6.86 -17.22 15.59
C MET A 31 8.14 -17.84 16.18
N ASN A 32 8.81 -17.13 17.10
CA ASN A 32 10.09 -17.53 17.69
C ASN A 32 11.18 -17.87 16.65
N ILE A 33 11.24 -17.07 15.58
CA ILE A 33 12.24 -17.19 14.50
C ILE A 33 13.08 -15.92 14.41
N SER A 34 14.29 -16.05 13.85
CA SER A 34 15.12 -14.87 13.58
C SER A 34 14.54 -14.03 12.45
N THR A 35 14.70 -12.70 12.54
CA THR A 35 14.24 -11.77 11.51
C THR A 35 14.81 -12.08 10.12
N PRO A 36 16.09 -12.49 9.94
CA PRO A 36 16.59 -12.86 8.62
C PRO A 36 15.91 -14.12 8.06
N THR A 37 15.55 -15.07 8.93
CA THR A 37 14.82 -16.28 8.50
C THR A 37 13.43 -15.92 8.01
N ALA A 38 12.73 -15.01 8.70
CA ALA A 38 11.43 -14.51 8.26
C ALA A 38 11.52 -13.86 6.87
N TYR A 39 12.52 -13.00 6.63
CA TYR A 39 12.73 -12.40 5.30
C TYR A 39 13.02 -13.45 4.23
N ARG A 40 13.90 -14.42 4.49
CA ARG A 40 14.17 -15.53 3.54
C ARG A 40 12.91 -16.35 3.23
N MET A 41 12.04 -16.55 4.23
CA MET A 41 10.76 -17.24 4.03
C MET A 41 9.82 -16.43 3.15
N LEU A 42 9.75 -15.12 3.35
CA LEU A 42 8.95 -14.22 2.50
C LEU A 42 9.47 -14.18 1.07
N GLU A 43 10.78 -14.08 0.85
CA GLU A 43 11.39 -14.12 -0.48
C GLU A 43 11.09 -15.42 -1.21
N LYS A 44 11.15 -16.56 -0.51
CA LYS A 44 10.76 -17.85 -1.08
C LYS A 44 9.27 -17.89 -1.41
N ALA A 45 8.42 -17.39 -0.52
CA ALA A 45 6.99 -17.35 -0.74
C ALA A 45 6.60 -16.46 -1.92
N GLU A 46 7.30 -15.33 -2.12
CA GLU A 46 7.10 -14.44 -3.26
C GLU A 46 7.39 -15.12 -4.61
N LYS A 47 8.42 -15.97 -4.66
CA LYS A 47 8.74 -16.76 -5.87
C LYS A 47 7.68 -17.82 -6.16
N ILE A 48 7.12 -18.44 -5.13
CA ILE A 48 6.12 -19.51 -5.27
C ILE A 48 4.73 -18.94 -5.59
N ALA A 49 4.35 -17.86 -4.92
CA ALA A 49 3.02 -17.25 -5.01
C ALA A 49 3.14 -15.72 -5.11
N PRO A 50 3.53 -15.18 -6.28
CA PRO A 50 3.73 -13.75 -6.47
C PRO A 50 2.42 -12.95 -6.34
N TYR A 51 1.26 -13.59 -6.52
CA TYR A 51 -0.06 -12.94 -6.39
C TYR A 51 -0.41 -12.53 -4.95
N LEU A 52 0.25 -13.10 -3.93
CA LEU A 52 0.08 -12.70 -2.53
C LEU A 52 0.94 -11.48 -2.15
N PHE A 53 1.71 -10.96 -3.11
CA PHE A 53 2.61 -9.83 -2.94
C PHE A 53 2.11 -8.66 -3.82
N PRO A 54 2.31 -7.41 -3.38
CA PRO A 54 3.18 -6.98 -2.28
C PRO A 54 2.51 -6.95 -0.91
N ILE A 55 3.27 -7.36 0.10
CA ILE A 55 2.87 -7.20 1.49
C ILE A 55 3.01 -5.72 1.88
N LEU A 56 1.88 -5.12 2.23
CA LEU A 56 1.76 -3.76 2.74
C LEU A 56 1.42 -3.79 4.23
N SER A 57 1.73 -2.70 4.94
CA SER A 57 1.13 -2.48 6.26
C SER A 57 -0.32 -2.04 6.09
N ARG A 58 -1.17 -2.28 7.09
CA ARG A 58 -2.59 -1.84 7.06
C ARG A 58 -2.73 -0.36 6.69
N LYS A 59 -1.89 0.52 7.26
CA LYS A 59 -1.88 1.95 6.93
C LYS A 59 -1.61 2.22 5.45
N LYS A 60 -0.60 1.56 4.87
CA LYS A 60 -0.24 1.74 3.46
C LYS A 60 -1.30 1.16 2.51
N ALA A 61 -1.89 0.02 2.88
CA ALA A 61 -2.98 -0.60 2.13
C ALA A 61 -4.23 0.29 2.12
N HIS A 62 -4.60 0.85 3.28
CA HIS A 62 -5.72 1.76 3.38
C HIS A 62 -5.52 3.04 2.57
N ILE A 63 -4.33 3.67 2.66
CA ILE A 63 -3.99 4.83 1.81
C ILE A 63 -4.03 4.48 0.32
N LEU A 64 -3.55 3.30 -0.07
CA LEU A 64 -3.61 2.84 -1.45
C LEU A 64 -5.07 2.68 -1.91
N GLN A 65 -5.93 2.11 -1.08
CA GLN A 65 -7.36 1.94 -1.37
C GLN A 65 -8.04 3.30 -1.56
N LEU A 66 -7.89 4.23 -0.62
CA LEU A 66 -8.47 5.58 -0.71
C LEU A 66 -7.97 6.32 -1.97
N TYR A 67 -6.69 6.17 -2.29
CA TYR A 67 -6.10 6.80 -3.46
C TYR A 67 -6.58 6.16 -4.77
N MET A 68 -6.56 4.83 -4.87
CA MET A 68 -6.82 4.12 -6.13
C MET A 68 -8.30 3.90 -6.41
N MET A 69 -9.08 3.47 -5.41
CA MET A 69 -10.48 3.10 -5.57
C MET A 69 -11.41 4.30 -5.39
N GLU A 70 -11.19 5.11 -4.36
CA GLU A 70 -12.07 6.24 -4.03
C GLU A 70 -11.65 7.55 -4.72
N ASN A 71 -10.53 7.52 -5.44
CA ASN A 71 -10.00 8.64 -6.21
C ASN A 71 -9.82 9.94 -5.38
N MET A 72 -9.59 9.79 -4.06
CA MET A 72 -9.45 10.92 -3.15
C MET A 72 -8.16 11.70 -3.36
N ARG A 73 -8.18 13.01 -3.06
CA ARG A 73 -6.97 13.84 -3.07
C ARG A 73 -6.14 13.58 -1.82
N ILE A 74 -4.86 13.92 -1.89
CA ILE A 74 -3.91 13.73 -0.79
C ILE A 74 -4.38 14.42 0.49
N TYR A 75 -5.01 15.59 0.36
CA TYR A 75 -5.56 16.34 1.48
C TYR A 75 -6.69 15.58 2.17
N ASP A 76 -7.68 15.13 1.39
CA ASP A 76 -8.82 14.37 1.89
C ASP A 76 -8.36 13.06 2.56
N ILE A 77 -7.36 12.37 1.98
CA ILE A 77 -6.75 11.16 2.56
C ILE A 77 -6.08 11.48 3.90
N ALA A 78 -5.35 12.60 3.99
CA ALA A 78 -4.67 13.03 5.21
C ALA A 78 -5.68 13.29 6.35
N GLU A 79 -6.80 13.92 6.02
CA GLU A 79 -7.90 14.19 6.95
C GLU A 79 -8.55 12.88 7.43
N VAL A 80 -8.95 11.99 6.51
CA VAL A 80 -9.59 10.70 6.83
C VAL A 80 -8.68 9.79 7.65
N THR A 81 -7.39 9.75 7.31
CA THR A 81 -6.43 8.85 7.99
C THR A 81 -5.82 9.46 9.27
N GLY A 82 -6.04 10.75 9.53
CA GLY A 82 -5.40 11.47 10.65
C GLY A 82 -3.88 11.56 10.52
N VAL A 83 -3.35 11.49 9.29
CA VAL A 83 -1.92 11.49 8.98
C VAL A 83 -1.57 12.77 8.24
N SER A 84 -0.36 13.31 8.43
CA SER A 84 0.05 14.51 7.71
C SER A 84 0.11 14.29 6.19
N CYS A 85 -0.19 15.34 5.42
CA CYS A 85 -0.10 15.31 3.96
C CYS A 85 1.29 14.88 3.45
N SER A 86 2.37 15.23 4.16
CA SER A 86 3.73 14.83 3.83
C SER A 86 3.91 13.31 3.98
N THR A 87 3.44 12.73 5.08
CA THR A 87 3.52 11.28 5.29
C THR A 87 2.66 10.51 4.29
N VAL A 88 1.49 11.02 3.90
CA VAL A 88 0.70 10.44 2.81
C VAL A 88 1.48 10.46 1.49
N LYS A 89 2.11 11.59 1.14
CA LYS A 89 2.98 11.69 -0.04
C LYS A 89 4.13 10.69 0.00
N ASP A 90 4.79 10.52 1.14
CA ASP A 90 5.89 9.57 1.30
C ASP A 90 5.42 8.12 1.13
N HIS A 91 4.25 7.79 1.67
CA HIS A 91 3.63 6.48 1.47
C HIS A 91 3.29 6.23 0.01
N LEU A 92 2.66 7.19 -0.69
CA LEU A 92 2.36 7.09 -2.12
C LEU A 92 3.64 6.97 -2.97
N ARG A 93 4.70 7.72 -2.62
CA ARG A 93 6.01 7.63 -3.29
C ARG A 93 6.64 6.24 -3.11
N ALA A 94 6.56 5.67 -1.90
CA ALA A 94 7.04 4.31 -1.64
C ALA A 94 6.23 3.26 -2.42
N LEU A 95 4.91 3.43 -2.52
CA LEU A 95 4.04 2.56 -3.32
C LEU A 95 4.33 2.68 -4.82
N ARG A 96 4.62 3.88 -5.32
CA ARG A 96 5.04 4.13 -6.70
C ARG A 96 6.38 3.47 -7.03
N LYS A 97 7.35 3.50 -6.10
CA LYS A 97 8.63 2.76 -6.26
C LYS A 97 8.42 1.25 -6.41
N LYS A 98 7.41 0.70 -5.74
CA LYS A 98 7.01 -0.72 -5.87
C LYS A 98 6.20 -1.02 -7.14
N GLY A 99 5.89 -0.02 -7.97
CA GLY A 99 5.10 -0.20 -9.18
C GLY A 99 3.59 -0.37 -8.96
N LEU A 100 3.08 -0.17 -7.74
CA LEU A 100 1.66 -0.34 -7.41
C LEU A 100 0.78 0.83 -7.87
N ILE A 101 1.40 1.98 -8.10
CA ILE A 101 0.73 3.19 -8.55
C ILE A 101 1.41 3.62 -9.86
N PRO A 102 0.64 4.06 -10.87
CA PRO A 102 1.21 4.61 -12.10
C PRO A 102 2.27 5.69 -11.81
N LYS A 103 3.31 5.72 -12.64
CA LYS A 103 4.43 6.69 -12.50
C LYS A 103 3.99 8.14 -12.67
N HIS A 104 2.95 8.38 -13.46
CA HIS A 104 2.41 9.70 -13.71
C HIS A 104 1.37 10.04 -12.66
N ASP A 105 1.51 11.24 -12.10
CA ASP A 105 0.43 11.82 -11.30
C ASP A 105 -0.81 11.93 -12.18
N ARG A 106 -1.99 11.67 -11.59
CA ARG A 106 -3.25 11.86 -12.28
C ARG A 106 -3.28 13.29 -12.81
N LYS A 107 -3.53 13.45 -14.11
CA LYS A 107 -3.77 14.79 -14.67
C LYS A 107 -4.91 15.41 -13.87
N PRO A 108 -4.80 16.67 -13.43
CA PRO A 108 -5.90 17.34 -12.75
C PRO A 108 -7.14 17.22 -13.64
N MET A 109 -8.18 16.59 -13.12
CA MET A 109 -9.44 16.44 -13.82
C MET A 109 -10.04 17.84 -13.95
N LEU A 110 -10.44 18.22 -15.16
CA LEU A 110 -11.15 19.48 -15.40
C LEU A 110 -12.41 19.46 -14.52
N SER A 111 -12.46 20.31 -13.50
CA SER A 111 -13.64 20.50 -12.68
C SER A 111 -14.36 21.76 -13.16
N TYR A 112 -15.65 21.64 -13.49
CA TYR A 112 -16.49 22.81 -13.70
C TYR A 112 -16.79 23.44 -12.36
N ASP A 113 -16.57 24.75 -12.24
CA ASP A 113 -17.14 25.51 -11.15
C ASP A 113 -18.67 25.57 -11.39
N SER A 114 -19.47 25.32 -10.34
CA SER A 114 -20.94 25.38 -10.42
C SER A 114 -21.46 26.75 -10.85
N THR A 115 -20.60 27.78 -10.82
CA THR A 115 -20.92 29.16 -11.19
C THR A 115 -20.41 29.57 -12.58
N MET A 116 -19.74 28.69 -13.34
CA MET A 116 -19.10 29.08 -14.60
C MET A 116 -19.84 28.58 -15.85
N ASP A 117 -20.55 29.50 -16.50
CA ASP A 117 -20.80 29.46 -17.94
C ASP A 117 -19.45 29.66 -18.68
N GLY A 118 -18.91 28.58 -19.26
CA GLY A 118 -18.07 28.66 -20.46
C GLY A 118 -16.55 28.90 -20.37
N GLU A 119 -15.94 29.30 -19.25
CA GLU A 119 -14.49 29.56 -19.22
C GLU A 119 -13.68 28.58 -18.35
N VAL A 120 -12.96 27.67 -19.04
CA VAL A 120 -12.06 26.69 -18.44
C VAL A 120 -10.77 27.37 -17.98
N THR A 121 -10.58 27.56 -16.67
CA THR A 121 -9.29 28.00 -16.12
C THR A 121 -8.43 26.81 -15.69
N ARG A 122 -7.21 26.71 -16.23
CA ARG A 122 -6.18 25.78 -15.72
C ARG A 122 -5.54 26.39 -14.47
N LYS A 123 -5.67 25.71 -13.31
CA LYS A 123 -4.85 26.02 -12.14
C LYS A 123 -3.52 25.28 -12.21
N TRP A 124 -2.43 26.03 -12.12
CA TRP A 124 -1.04 25.57 -12.05
C TRP A 124 -0.68 25.10 -10.63
#